data_AF-X0YP87-F1
#
_entry.id   AF-X0YP87-F1
#
_cell.length_a   1.000
_cell.length_b   1.000
_cell.length_c   1.000
_cell.angle_alpha   90.00
_cell.angle_beta   90.00
_cell.angle_gamma   90.00
#
_symmetry.space_group_name_H-M   'P 1'
#
loop_
_entity.id
_entity.type
_entity.pdbx_description
1 polymer ?
#
loop_
_entity_poly.entity_id
_entity_poly.type
_entity_poly.pdbx_seq_one_letter_code
_entity_poly.pdbx_strand_id
1 'polypeptide(L)'
;MDLRKQPSEHNSPFPVATYRFDQRNEMFKRSAWDEKMKPYGQRLYREARYGRNAGFRQLDHAFRIAAWNIEASAGFGNIRGNSGLYSWQGVAPRFEQWLELGDQVKESPEEMSRIVKRVAHFYGADLVGICKFHPNWVYSHEYN
;
A
#
# COMPACT_ATOMS: atom_id res chain seq x y z
N MET A 1 18.39 -12.96 17.84
CA MET A 1 18.90 -12.22 16.67
C MET A 1 18.78 -10.74 16.99
N ASP A 2 19.90 -10.09 17.25
CA ASP A 2 19.95 -8.70 17.71
C ASP A 2 19.61 -7.74 16.57
N LEU A 3 18.45 -7.07 16.66
CA LEU A 3 17.95 -6.11 15.67
C LEU A 3 18.69 -4.74 15.73
N ARG A 4 19.79 -4.63 16.48
CA ARG A 4 20.54 -3.37 16.68
C ARG A 4 21.66 -3.10 15.69
N LYS A 5 21.80 -3.89 14.62
CA LYS A 5 22.65 -3.46 13.50
C LYS A 5 21.81 -2.58 12.58
N GLN A 6 21.81 -1.27 12.86
CA GLN A 6 21.32 -0.26 11.92
C GLN A 6 21.95 -0.56 10.55
N PRO A 7 21.13 -0.81 9.50
CA PRO A 7 21.66 -0.93 8.15
C PRO A 7 22.38 0.38 7.82
N SER A 8 23.68 0.29 7.56
CA SER A 8 24.59 1.35 7.12
C SER A 8 23.89 2.61 6.56
N GLU A 9 24.09 3.75 7.22
CA GLU A 9 23.52 5.08 6.91
C GLU A 9 23.83 5.65 5.50
N HIS A 10 24.38 4.89 4.54
CA HIS A 10 25.00 5.47 3.34
C HIS A 10 24.70 4.77 2.02
N ASN A 11 23.44 4.48 1.69
CA ASN A 11 23.14 4.17 0.28
C ASN A 11 21.73 4.54 -0.20
N SER A 12 21.05 5.44 0.51
CA SER A 12 19.85 6.07 -0.05
C SER A 12 20.28 7.24 -0.92
N PRO A 13 19.82 7.33 -2.19
CA PRO A 13 20.06 8.52 -3.02
C PRO A 13 19.29 9.76 -2.52
N PHE A 14 18.45 9.59 -1.49
CA PHE A 14 17.65 10.64 -0.88
C PHE A 14 17.91 10.75 0.63
N PRO A 15 17.78 11.96 1.21
CA PRO A 15 17.81 12.14 2.66
C PRO A 15 16.78 11.25 3.35
N VAL A 16 17.19 10.58 4.43
CA VAL A 16 16.31 9.72 5.23
C VAL A 16 16.09 10.37 6.59
N ALA A 17 14.84 10.48 7.02
CA ALA A 17 14.53 11.00 8.35
C ALA A 17 15.11 10.08 9.43
N THR A 18 15.50 10.65 10.57
CA THR A 18 16.02 9.91 11.74
C THR A 18 14.90 9.28 12.58
N TYR A 19 13.64 9.54 12.24
CA TYR A 19 12.46 9.04 12.94
C TYR A 19 11.48 8.40 11.95
N ARG A 20 10.62 7.53 12.47
CA ARG A 20 9.48 6.96 11.74
C ARG A 20 8.28 7.90 11.84
N PHE A 21 7.67 8.23 10.71
CA PHE A 21 6.50 9.12 10.66
C PHE A 21 5.26 8.45 11.27
N ASP A 22 4.51 9.14 12.12
CA ASP A 22 3.23 8.64 12.63
C ASP A 22 2.13 8.81 11.58
N GLN A 23 1.53 7.70 11.12
CA GLN A 23 0.51 7.72 10.06
C GLN A 23 -0.67 8.61 10.42
N ARG A 24 -1.00 8.83 11.70
CA ARG A 24 -2.06 9.75 12.11
C ARG A 24 -1.92 11.16 11.51
N ASN A 25 -0.69 11.58 11.21
CA ASN A 25 -0.37 12.91 10.73
C ASN A 25 -0.35 13.05 9.20
N GLU A 26 -0.54 11.97 8.44
CA GLU A 26 -0.72 12.07 6.99
C GLU A 26 -2.05 12.76 6.67
N MET A 27 -2.16 13.42 5.51
CA MET A 27 -3.24 14.36 5.23
C MET A 27 -4.65 13.73 5.24
N PHE A 28 -4.80 12.49 4.77
CA PHE A 28 -6.10 11.81 4.73
C PHE A 28 -6.59 11.45 6.15
N LYS A 29 -5.73 10.87 6.99
CA LYS A 29 -6.02 10.54 8.41
C LYS A 29 -6.15 11.78 9.27
N ARG A 30 -5.31 12.79 9.04
CA ARG A 30 -5.32 14.04 9.81
C ARG A 30 -6.65 14.76 9.71
N SER A 31 -7.31 14.68 8.56
CA SER A 31 -8.66 15.23 8.36
C SER A 31 -9.73 14.63 9.27
N ALA A 32 -9.49 13.46 9.87
CA ALA A 32 -10.43 12.81 10.78
C ALA A 32 -10.39 13.37 12.22
N TRP A 33 -9.26 13.93 12.67
CA TRP A 33 -9.09 14.35 14.07
C TRP A 33 -8.62 15.80 14.25
N ASP A 34 -7.91 16.39 13.28
CA ASP A 34 -7.45 17.79 13.38
C ASP A 34 -8.56 18.73 12.91
N GLU A 35 -9.09 19.54 13.83
CA GLU A 35 -10.16 20.51 13.55
C GLU A 35 -9.82 21.47 12.40
N LYS A 36 -8.54 21.82 12.23
CA LYS A 36 -8.10 22.69 11.13
C LYS A 36 -8.19 22.00 9.77
N MET A 37 -8.13 20.67 9.74
CA MET A 37 -8.13 19.86 8.51
C MET A 37 -9.53 19.31 8.17
N LYS A 38 -10.45 19.20 9.14
CA LYS A 38 -11.80 18.67 8.91
C LYS A 38 -12.55 19.32 7.73
N PRO A 39 -12.55 20.66 7.54
CA PRO A 39 -13.26 21.27 6.40
C PRO A 39 -12.75 20.78 5.04
N TYR A 40 -11.45 20.53 4.90
CA TYR A 40 -10.85 20.03 3.67
C TYR A 40 -11.22 18.57 3.40
N GLY A 41 -11.22 17.73 4.44
CA GLY A 41 -11.69 16.36 4.34
C GLY A 41 -13.17 16.28 3.94
N GLN A 42 -14.02 17.11 4.54
CA GLN A 42 -15.44 17.20 4.16
C GLN A 42 -15.61 17.55 2.68
N ARG A 43 -14.88 18.55 2.20
CA ARG A 43 -14.90 18.94 0.78
C ARG A 43 -14.44 17.81 -0.14
N LEU A 44 -13.39 17.08 0.23
CA LEU A 44 -12.85 16.00 -0.60
C LEU A 44 -13.78 14.78 -0.67
N TYR A 45 -14.34 14.37 0.47
CA TYR A 45 -15.05 13.09 0.58
C TYR A 45 -16.58 13.20 0.48
N ARG A 46 -17.17 14.37 0.74
CA ARG A 46 -18.64 14.53 0.80
C ARG A 46 -19.22 15.40 -0.30
N GLU A 47 -18.44 16.31 -0.88
CA GLU A 47 -18.93 17.13 -2.00
C GLU A 47 -18.82 16.38 -3.32
N ALA A 48 -19.95 16.06 -3.93
CA ALA A 48 -20.01 15.64 -5.33
C ALA A 48 -20.44 16.83 -6.20
N ARG A 49 -19.64 17.17 -7.21
CA ARG A 49 -19.95 18.22 -8.17
C ARG A 49 -20.40 17.58 -9.48
N TYR A 50 -21.66 17.81 -9.83
CA TYR A 50 -22.23 17.37 -11.09
C TYR A 50 -22.27 18.53 -12.09
N GLY A 51 -22.11 18.20 -13.36
CA GLY A 51 -22.13 19.17 -14.45
C GLY A 51 -22.36 18.51 -15.80
N ARG A 52 -22.52 19.36 -16.83
CA ARG A 52 -22.66 18.91 -18.22
C ARG A 52 -21.30 18.73 -18.92
N ASN A 53 -20.23 19.21 -18.30
CA ASN A 53 -18.87 19.15 -18.85
C ASN A 53 -18.26 17.76 -18.63
N ALA A 54 -17.38 17.34 -19.54
CA ALA A 54 -16.61 16.11 -19.38
C ALA A 54 -15.88 16.07 -18.03
N GLY A 55 -15.93 14.91 -17.36
CA GLY A 55 -15.37 14.69 -16.03
C GLY A 55 -16.33 14.98 -14.88
N PHE A 56 -17.48 15.60 -15.14
CA PHE A 56 -18.47 15.96 -14.11
C PHE A 56 -19.87 15.40 -14.38
N ARG A 57 -20.06 14.64 -15.47
CA ARG A 57 -21.37 14.04 -15.79
C ARG A 57 -21.61 12.84 -14.89
N GLN A 58 -22.88 12.43 -14.78
CA GLN A 58 -23.26 11.22 -14.06
C GLN A 58 -22.50 9.99 -14.56
N LEU A 59 -22.31 9.87 -15.88
CA LEU A 59 -21.56 8.75 -16.48
C LEU A 59 -20.08 8.75 -16.05
N ASP A 60 -19.46 9.93 -15.95
CA ASP A 60 -18.06 10.05 -15.54
C ASP A 60 -17.91 9.65 -14.05
N HIS A 61 -18.85 10.07 -13.20
CA HIS A 61 -18.92 9.63 -11.80
C HIS A 61 -19.16 8.13 -11.67
N ALA A 62 -20.08 7.56 -12.46
CA ALA A 62 -20.35 6.12 -12.46
C ALA A 62 -19.11 5.31 -12.87
N PHE A 63 -18.41 5.74 -13.92
CA PHE A 63 -17.16 5.12 -14.34
C PHE A 63 -16.09 5.19 -13.24
N ARG A 64 -15.90 6.37 -12.63
CA ARG A 64 -14.97 6.53 -11.51
C ARG A 64 -15.30 5.57 -10.36
N ILE A 65 -16.55 5.53 -9.92
CA ILE A 65 -16.97 4.67 -8.79
C ILE A 65 -16.78 3.19 -9.13
N ALA A 66 -17.12 2.78 -10.36
CA ALA A 66 -16.91 1.41 -10.81
C ALA A 66 -15.43 0.99 -10.73
N ALA A 67 -14.50 1.89 -11.06
CA ALA A 67 -13.06 1.64 -10.97
C ALA A 67 -12.57 1.45 -9.52
N TRP A 68 -13.29 1.98 -8.51
CA TRP A 68 -12.96 1.80 -7.10
C TRP A 68 -13.53 0.53 -6.46
N ASN A 69 -14.30 -0.29 -7.20
CA ASN A 69 -15.07 -1.39 -6.62
C ASN A 69 -14.21 -2.35 -5.78
N ILE A 70 -13.09 -2.85 -6.32
CA ILE A 70 -12.23 -3.81 -5.61
C ILE A 70 -11.67 -3.22 -4.32
N GLU A 71 -11.14 -1.99 -4.39
CA GLU A 71 -10.55 -1.32 -3.22
C GLU A 71 -11.61 -0.99 -2.15
N ALA A 72 -12.81 -0.55 -2.57
CA ALA A 72 -13.89 -0.18 -1.66
C ALA A 72 -14.63 -1.39 -1.06
N SER A 73 -14.60 -2.55 -1.71
CA SER A 73 -15.29 -3.77 -1.25
C SER A 73 -14.38 -4.76 -0.52
N ALA A 74 -13.09 -4.82 -0.87
CA ALA A 74 -12.19 -5.86 -0.38
C ALA A 74 -10.79 -5.34 0.01
N GLY A 75 -10.31 -4.26 -0.59
CA GLY A 75 -8.96 -3.74 -0.36
C GLY A 75 -8.80 -3.02 0.97
N PHE A 76 -9.42 -1.84 1.11
CA PHE A 76 -9.27 -0.96 2.28
C PHE A 76 -7.81 -0.58 2.62
N GLY A 77 -6.89 -0.64 1.64
CA GLY A 77 -5.44 -0.60 1.86
C GLY A 77 -4.92 0.74 2.39
N ASN A 78 -5.66 1.81 2.18
CA ASN A 78 -5.33 3.13 2.71
C ASN A 78 -5.93 3.39 4.10
N ILE A 79 -6.83 2.52 4.56
CA ILE A 79 -7.54 2.69 5.83
C ILE A 79 -6.85 1.91 6.94
N ARG A 80 -6.45 0.66 6.68
CA ARG A 80 -5.83 -0.19 7.70
C ARG A 80 -4.90 -1.23 7.11
N GLY A 81 -3.92 -1.63 7.91
CA GLY A 81 -3.02 -2.74 7.64
C GLY A 81 -3.67 -4.10 7.94
N ASN A 82 -3.03 -5.15 7.43
CA ASN A 82 -3.32 -6.55 7.76
C ASN A 82 -4.83 -6.89 7.70
N SER A 83 -5.48 -6.57 6.57
CA SER A 83 -6.90 -6.83 6.40
C SER A 83 -7.29 -6.91 4.92
N GLY A 84 -8.38 -7.62 4.62
CA GLY A 84 -8.88 -7.73 3.26
C GLY A 84 -7.81 -8.25 2.30
N LEU A 85 -7.64 -7.58 1.17
CA LEU A 85 -6.59 -7.91 0.19
C LEU A 85 -5.16 -7.60 0.67
N TYR A 86 -4.99 -6.90 1.79
CA TYR A 86 -3.70 -6.56 2.40
C TYR A 86 -3.40 -7.41 3.65
N SER A 87 -4.11 -8.52 3.85
CA SER A 87 -3.80 -9.48 4.91
C SER A 87 -2.36 -9.99 4.79
N TRP A 88 -1.63 -10.05 5.90
CA TRP A 88 -0.28 -10.60 5.94
C TRP A 88 -0.26 -12.12 5.83
N GLN A 89 -1.38 -12.74 6.18
CA GLN A 89 -1.64 -14.17 6.04
C GLN A 89 -2.64 -14.32 4.89
N GLY A 90 -2.13 -14.62 3.70
CA GLY A 90 -2.87 -14.42 2.43
C GLY A 90 -3.19 -15.69 1.66
N VAL A 91 -2.89 -16.87 2.21
CA VAL A 91 -3.12 -18.13 1.51
C VAL A 91 -4.48 -18.65 1.94
N ALA A 92 -5.41 -18.79 0.99
CA ALA A 92 -6.69 -19.39 1.31
C ALA A 92 -6.45 -20.84 1.80
N PRO A 93 -7.15 -21.33 2.84
CA PRO A 93 -6.87 -22.65 3.42
C PRO A 93 -6.83 -23.80 2.42
N ARG A 94 -7.62 -23.71 1.33
CA ARG A 94 -7.63 -24.69 0.24
C ARG A 94 -6.28 -24.83 -0.49
N PHE A 95 -5.41 -23.83 -0.42
CA PHE A 95 -4.12 -23.79 -1.11
C PHE A 95 -2.92 -24.00 -0.19
N GLU A 96 -3.11 -24.01 1.14
CA GLU A 96 -2.03 -24.17 2.12
C GLU A 96 -1.23 -25.45 1.89
N GLN A 97 -1.91 -26.55 1.56
CA GLN A 97 -1.28 -27.83 1.23
C GLN A 97 -0.20 -27.73 0.14
N TRP A 98 -0.34 -26.83 -0.84
CA TRP A 98 0.65 -26.65 -1.91
C TRP A 98 1.87 -25.83 -1.50
N LEU A 99 1.80 -25.15 -0.35
CA LEU A 99 2.93 -24.43 0.22
C LEU A 99 3.66 -25.28 1.27
N GLU A 100 2.92 -26.09 2.02
CA GLU A 100 3.48 -26.91 3.11
C GLU A 100 4.16 -28.20 2.63
N LEU A 101 3.71 -28.75 1.49
CA LEU A 101 4.25 -30.00 0.96
C LEU A 101 5.52 -29.80 0.11
N GLY A 102 5.84 -28.58 -0.27
CA GLY A 102 7.01 -28.25 -1.07
C GLY A 102 8.26 -28.01 -0.21
N ASP A 103 9.43 -28.30 -0.77
CA ASP A 103 10.69 -27.80 -0.24
C ASP A 103 10.71 -26.26 -0.27
N GLN A 104 11.43 -25.66 0.69
CA GLN A 104 11.75 -24.24 0.58
C GLN A 104 12.50 -23.95 -0.73
N VAL A 105 12.23 -22.78 -1.29
CA VAL A 105 12.89 -22.25 -2.48
C VAL A 105 14.37 -22.02 -2.18
N LYS A 106 15.28 -22.55 -3.03
CA LYS A 106 16.75 -22.58 -2.78
C LYS A 106 17.56 -21.76 -3.79
N GLU A 107 16.88 -21.11 -4.72
CA GLU A 107 17.43 -20.27 -5.77
C GLU A 107 18.24 -19.12 -5.18
N SER A 108 19.27 -18.71 -5.91
CA SER A 108 20.09 -17.56 -5.53
C SER A 108 19.28 -16.25 -5.50
N PRO A 109 19.71 -15.22 -4.76
CA PRO A 109 19.06 -13.90 -4.78
C PRO A 109 18.92 -13.32 -6.20
N GLU A 110 19.88 -13.59 -7.09
CA GLU A 110 19.88 -13.16 -8.48
C GLU A 110 18.78 -13.85 -9.29
N GLU A 111 18.63 -15.16 -9.14
CA GLU A 111 17.57 -15.94 -9.79
C GLU A 111 16.20 -15.55 -9.23
N MET A 112 16.07 -15.44 -7.90
CA MET A 112 14.84 -15.03 -7.25
C MET A 112 14.38 -13.64 -7.71
N SER A 113 15.33 -12.72 -7.87
CA SER A 113 15.04 -11.37 -8.41
C SER A 113 14.45 -11.43 -9.82
N ARG A 114 14.92 -12.34 -10.69
CA ARG A 114 14.37 -12.51 -12.04
C ARG A 114 12.97 -13.12 -12.00
N ILE A 115 12.75 -14.12 -11.14
CA ILE A 115 11.46 -14.81 -10.97
C ILE A 115 10.40 -13.81 -10.48
N VAL A 116 10.66 -13.11 -9.37
CA VAL A 116 9.70 -12.16 -8.77
C VAL A 116 9.36 -11.03 -9.74
N LYS A 117 10.34 -10.47 -10.46
CA LYS A 117 10.06 -9.42 -11.46
C LYS A 117 9.21 -9.92 -12.63
N ARG A 118 9.45 -11.15 -13.11
CA ARG A 118 8.62 -11.76 -14.16
C ARG A 118 7.18 -11.94 -13.68
N VAL A 119 7.00 -12.45 -12.47
CA VAL A 119 5.67 -12.62 -11.85
C VAL A 119 4.96 -11.26 -11.66
N ALA A 120 5.68 -10.22 -11.23
CA ALA A 120 5.12 -8.88 -11.08
C ALA A 120 4.56 -8.32 -12.41
N HIS A 121 5.28 -8.48 -13.51
CA HIS A 121 4.78 -8.10 -14.84
C HIS A 121 3.57 -8.94 -15.27
N PHE A 122 3.58 -10.25 -14.99
CA PHE A 122 2.43 -11.12 -15.27
C PHE A 122 1.18 -10.67 -14.51
N TYR A 123 1.34 -10.16 -13.28
CA TYR A 123 0.25 -9.56 -12.48
C TYR A 123 -0.09 -8.11 -12.86
N GLY A 124 0.47 -7.58 -13.94
CA GLY A 124 0.06 -6.30 -14.53
C GLY A 124 0.87 -5.08 -14.10
N ALA A 125 2.01 -5.24 -13.43
CA ALA A 125 2.91 -4.12 -13.16
C ALA A 125 3.65 -3.68 -14.43
N ASP A 126 3.56 -2.40 -14.81
CA ASP A 126 4.35 -1.83 -15.91
C ASP A 126 5.84 -1.68 -15.55
N LEU A 127 6.14 -1.43 -14.27
CA LEU A 127 7.48 -1.26 -13.73
C LEU A 127 7.64 -2.03 -12.40
N VAL A 128 8.80 -2.65 -12.21
CA VAL A 128 9.13 -3.38 -10.97
C VAL A 128 10.60 -3.18 -10.58
N GLY A 129 10.82 -2.85 -9.31
CA GLY A 129 12.14 -2.67 -8.71
C GLY A 129 12.28 -3.44 -7.40
N ILE A 130 13.52 -3.65 -6.97
CA ILE A 130 13.84 -4.24 -5.67
C ILE A 130 14.82 -3.29 -4.99
N CYS A 131 14.60 -2.98 -3.72
CA CYS A 131 15.47 -2.13 -2.92
C CYS A 131 15.69 -2.74 -1.53
N LYS A 132 16.71 -2.23 -0.82
CA LYS A 132 16.90 -2.57 0.58
C LYS A 132 15.81 -1.91 1.42
N PHE A 133 15.30 -2.65 2.39
CA PHE A 133 14.39 -2.13 3.39
C PHE A 133 15.10 -1.13 4.32
N HIS A 134 14.46 0.01 4.59
CA HIS A 134 14.93 0.97 5.59
C HIS A 134 13.80 1.26 6.60
N PRO A 135 14.02 1.03 7.90
CA PRO A 135 12.95 1.03 8.91
C PRO A 135 12.27 2.40 9.07
N ASN A 136 12.97 3.50 8.80
CA ASN A 136 12.40 4.85 8.92
C ASN A 136 11.35 5.19 7.85
N TRP A 137 11.22 4.36 6.81
CA TRP A 137 10.15 4.49 5.81
C TRP A 137 8.85 3.77 6.19
N VAL A 138 8.86 3.00 7.28
CA VAL A 138 7.65 2.38 7.82
C VAL A 138 7.04 3.30 8.86
N TYR A 139 5.74 3.58 8.77
CA TYR A 139 5.03 4.40 9.75
C TYR A 139 5.23 3.89 11.17
N SER A 140 5.46 4.76 12.15
CA SER A 140 5.67 4.40 13.56
C SER A 140 4.44 3.75 14.19
N HIS A 141 3.26 4.26 13.84
CA HIS A 141 1.96 3.77 14.25
C HIS A 141 1.03 3.72 13.03
N GLU A 142 0.14 2.74 13.03
CA GLU A 142 -1.03 2.73 12.15
C GLU A 142 -2.15 3.55 12.81
N TYR A 143 -2.89 4.32 12.02
CA TYR A 143 -4.08 5.02 12.48
C TYR A 143 -5.32 4.37 11.89
N ASN A 144 -6.04 3.60 12.72
CA ASN A 144 -7.23 2.83 12.37
C ASN A 144 -8.40 3.25 13.29
#